data_AF-A0A0R0C2B0-F1
#
_entry.id   AF-A0A0R0C2B0-F1
#
_cell.length_a   1.000
_cell.length_b   1.000
_cell.length_c   1.000
_cell.angle_alpha   90.00
_cell.angle_beta   90.00
_cell.angle_gamma   90.00
#
_symmetry.space_group_name_H-M   'P 1'
#
loop_
_entity.id
_entity.type
_entity.pdbx_description
1 polymer ?
#
loop_
_entity_poly.entity_id
_entity_poly.type
_entity_poly.pdbx_seq_one_letter_code
_entity_poly.pdbx_strand_id
1 'polypeptide(L)'
;MNVPGLESYNWVVWILGVLAFAVVIGVVIAAIVRASRRPPELHSAAERLQREAPQKPEVDAKLRELNLLKERGQLGEAEYEKRRAEVLAGH
;
A
#
# COMPACT_ATOMS: atom_id res chain seq x y z
N MET A 1 38.91 -12.83 32.67
CA MET A 1 39.07 -11.69 33.61
C MET A 1 37.86 -10.79 33.42
N ASN A 2 36.94 -10.74 34.37
CA ASN A 2 35.83 -9.79 34.30
C ASN A 2 36.39 -8.44 34.75
N VAL A 3 36.58 -7.52 33.80
CA VAL A 3 37.12 -6.18 34.06
C VAL A 3 35.94 -5.28 34.43
N PRO A 4 35.72 -4.97 35.72
CA PRO A 4 34.62 -4.11 36.14
C PRO A 4 34.80 -2.73 35.51
N GLY A 5 33.89 -2.40 34.60
CA GLY A 5 33.95 -1.20 33.75
C GLY A 5 33.64 -1.51 32.28
N LEU A 6 34.09 -2.66 31.75
CA LEU A 6 33.74 -3.07 30.38
C LEU A 6 32.29 -3.53 30.27
N GLU A 7 31.74 -4.22 31.28
CA GLU A 7 30.33 -4.62 31.30
C GLU A 7 29.40 -3.40 31.32
N SER A 8 29.74 -2.39 32.15
CA SER A 8 29.00 -1.13 32.20
C SER A 8 29.09 -0.37 30.88
N TYR A 9 30.27 -0.30 30.26
CA TYR A 9 30.46 0.32 28.96
C TYR A 9 29.66 -0.38 27.85
N ASN A 10 29.70 -1.71 27.81
CA ASN A 10 28.95 -2.51 26.85
C ASN A 10 27.44 -2.30 26.99
N TRP A 11 26.93 -2.29 28.22
CA TRP A 11 25.53 -2.01 28.50
C TRP A 11 25.10 -0.60 28.05
N VAL A 12 25.96 0.41 28.24
CA VAL A 12 25.73 1.78 27.76
C VAL A 12 25.69 1.84 26.23
N VAL A 13 26.63 1.18 25.55
CA VAL A 13 26.66 1.13 24.07
C VAL A 13 25.41 0.42 23.53
N TRP A 14 24.97 -0.66 24.19
CA TRP A 14 23.75 -1.38 23.81
C TRP A 14 22.50 -0.48 23.93
N ILE A 15 22.35 0.24 25.05
CA ILE A 15 21.24 1.19 25.24
C ILE A 15 21.28 2.29 24.19
N LEU A 16 22.45 2.85 23.91
CA LEU A 16 22.64 3.86 22.86
C LEU A 16 22.21 3.34 21.49
N GLY A 17 22.57 2.11 21.15
CA GLY A 17 22.15 1.46 19.90
C GLY A 17 20.64 1.30 19.81
N VAL A 18 19.99 0.81 20.88
CA VAL A 18 18.54 0.64 20.94
C VAL A 18 17.80 1.98 20.86
N LEU A 19 18.28 3.01 21.58
CA LEU A 19 17.73 4.36 21.51
C LEU A 19 17.88 4.96 20.11
N ALA A 20 19.05 4.85 19.49
CA ALA A 20 19.27 5.33 18.13
C ALA A 20 18.33 4.65 17.14
N PHE A 21 18.17 3.33 17.25
CA PHE A 21 17.26 2.56 16.40
C PHE A 21 15.79 2.97 16.61
N ALA A 22 15.36 3.12 17.85
CA ALA A 22 14.00 3.58 18.18
C ALA A 22 13.72 4.99 17.64
N VAL A 23 14.70 5.89 17.70
CA VAL A 23 14.60 7.24 17.13
C VAL A 23 14.46 7.17 15.61
N VAL A 24 15.27 6.36 14.91
CA VAL A 24 15.16 6.19 13.45
C VAL A 24 13.78 5.68 13.07
N ILE A 25 13.27 4.64 13.74
CA ILE A 25 11.91 4.13 13.51
C ILE A 25 10.87 5.23 13.77
N GLY A 26 10.99 5.95 14.89
CA GLY A 26 10.08 7.04 15.25
C GLY A 26 10.06 8.14 14.18
N VAL A 27 11.22 8.50 13.63
CA VAL A 27 11.35 9.47 12.53
C VAL A 27 10.72 8.94 11.25
N VAL A 28 10.92 7.67 10.89
CA VAL A 28 10.30 7.05 9.71
C VAL A 28 8.78 7.04 9.84
N ILE A 29 8.24 6.60 10.98
CA ILE A 29 6.81 6.61 11.25
C ILE A 29 6.27 8.05 11.20
N ALA A 30 6.95 8.99 11.85
CA ALA A 30 6.56 10.40 11.83
C ALA A 30 6.60 10.98 10.40
N ALA A 31 7.58 10.60 9.58
CA ALA A 31 7.68 11.00 8.19
C ALA A 31 6.55 10.42 7.34
N ILE A 32 6.20 9.14 7.54
CA ILE A 32 5.05 8.49 6.88
C ILE A 32 3.75 9.19 7.31
N VAL A 33 3.50 9.34 8.61
CA VAL A 33 2.30 10.01 9.13
C VAL A 33 2.24 11.47 8.65
N ARG A 34 3.38 12.17 8.59
CA ARG A 34 3.46 13.53 8.06
C ARG A 34 3.25 13.56 6.54
N ALA A 35 3.68 12.56 5.80
CA ALA A 35 3.41 12.42 4.37
C ALA A 35 1.96 12.03 4.08
N SER A 36 1.30 11.28 4.98
CA SER A 36 -0.15 11.03 4.92
C SER A 36 -0.97 12.25 5.34
N ARG A 37 -0.45 13.09 6.25
CA ARG A 37 -1.09 14.36 6.68
C ARG A 37 -0.80 15.54 5.75
N ARG A 38 0.33 15.54 5.03
CA ARG A 38 0.57 16.44 3.90
C ARG A 38 -0.30 15.89 2.77
N PRO A 39 -1.32 16.62 2.30
CA PRO A 39 -2.21 16.12 1.27
C PRO A 39 -1.33 15.70 0.07
N PRO A 40 -1.29 14.41 -0.29
CA PRO A 40 -0.61 14.03 -1.50
C PRO A 40 -1.34 14.74 -2.63
N GLU A 41 -0.67 15.64 -3.35
CA GLU A 41 -1.23 16.34 -4.51
C GLU A 41 -1.69 15.38 -5.63
N LEU A 42 -1.54 14.08 -5.43
CA LEU A 42 -2.00 12.98 -6.27
C LEU A 42 -3.49 12.60 -6.07
N HIS A 43 -4.25 13.23 -5.17
CA HIS A 43 -5.70 12.99 -5.08
C HIS A 43 -6.54 13.87 -6.02
N SER A 44 -6.10 15.09 -6.38
CA SER A 44 -6.96 15.99 -7.18
C SER A 44 -7.14 15.55 -8.63
N ALA A 45 -6.13 14.95 -9.27
CA ALA A 45 -6.27 14.44 -10.64
C ALA A 45 -7.13 13.16 -10.68
N ALA A 46 -6.99 12.27 -9.69
CA ALA A 46 -7.77 11.03 -9.62
C ALA A 46 -9.23 11.27 -9.17
N GLU A 47 -9.48 12.18 -8.23
CA GLU A 47 -10.84 12.60 -7.87
C GLU A 47 -11.53 13.41 -8.98
N ARG A 48 -10.79 14.29 -9.68
CA ARG A 48 -11.35 14.99 -10.86
C ARG A 48 -11.64 14.00 -11.98
N LEU A 49 -10.76 13.02 -12.21
CA LEU A 49 -11.01 11.95 -13.17
C LEU A 49 -12.23 11.08 -12.77
N GLN A 50 -12.43 10.80 -11.48
CA GLN A 50 -13.64 10.11 -10.99
C GLN A 50 -14.92 10.94 -11.07
N ARG A 51 -14.82 12.28 -10.94
CA ARG A 51 -15.96 13.18 -11.10
C ARG A 51 -16.28 13.50 -12.57
N GLU A 52 -15.27 13.53 -13.44
CA GLU A 52 -15.41 13.89 -14.86
C GLU A 52 -15.59 12.67 -15.77
N ALA A 53 -15.15 11.47 -15.36
CA ALA A 53 -15.49 10.25 -16.06
C ALA A 53 -16.81 9.71 -15.51
N PRO A 54 -17.94 9.80 -16.25
CA PRO A 54 -19.08 8.92 -16.00
C PRO A 54 -18.65 7.51 -16.40
N GLN A 55 -17.82 6.87 -15.55
CA GLN A 55 -17.47 5.48 -15.71
C GLN A 55 -18.79 4.73 -15.52
N LYS A 56 -19.32 4.23 -16.64
CA LYS A 56 -20.67 3.67 -16.72
C LYS A 56 -20.76 2.59 -15.64
N PRO A 57 -21.59 2.76 -14.58
CA PRO A 57 -21.60 1.88 -13.42
C PRO A 57 -21.90 0.41 -13.79
N GLU A 58 -22.49 0.20 -14.95
CA GLU A 58 -22.74 -1.11 -15.57
C GLU A 58 -21.45 -1.86 -15.96
N VAL A 59 -20.40 -1.17 -16.39
CA VAL A 59 -19.11 -1.76 -16.75
C VAL A 59 -18.38 -2.24 -15.51
N ASP A 60 -18.32 -1.38 -14.48
CA ASP A 60 -17.67 -1.71 -13.21
C ASP A 60 -18.43 -2.81 -12.45
N ALA A 61 -19.75 -2.88 -12.60
CA ALA A 61 -20.53 -4.00 -12.09
C ALA A 61 -20.15 -5.33 -12.79
N LYS A 62 -20.10 -5.34 -14.14
CA LYS A 62 -19.72 -6.52 -14.92
C LYS A 62 -18.27 -6.97 -14.67
N LEU A 63 -17.33 -6.03 -14.54
CA LEU A 63 -15.94 -6.33 -14.22
C LEU A 63 -15.79 -6.90 -12.81
N ARG A 64 -16.57 -6.42 -11.83
CA ARG A 64 -16.60 -6.98 -10.48
C ARG A 64 -17.17 -8.40 -10.47
N GLU A 65 -18.26 -8.66 -11.18
CA GLU A 65 -18.81 -10.01 -11.33
C GLU A 65 -17.81 -10.99 -11.96
N LEU A 66 -17.11 -10.56 -13.02
CA LEU A 66 -16.04 -11.34 -13.65
C LEU A 66 -14.90 -11.64 -12.68
N ASN A 67 -14.51 -10.68 -11.85
CA ASN A 67 -13.47 -10.88 -10.84
C ASN A 67 -13.90 -11.87 -9.75
N LEU A 68 -15.16 -11.80 -9.30
CA LEU A 68 -15.72 -12.75 -8.33
C LEU A 68 -15.77 -14.18 -8.90
N LEU A 69 -16.05 -14.34 -10.19
CA LEU A 69 -16.04 -15.65 -10.86
C LEU A 69 -14.62 -16.22 -10.98
N LYS A 70 -13.62 -15.38 -11.26
CA LYS A 70 -12.20 -15.75 -11.23
C LYS A 70 -11.75 -16.17 -9.83
N GLU A 71 -12.08 -15.38 -8.80
CA GLU A 71 -11.74 -15.67 -7.41
C GLU A 71 -12.36 -16.98 -6.89
N ARG A 72 -13.57 -17.31 -7.37
CA ARG A 72 -14.23 -18.60 -7.09
C ARG A 72 -13.63 -19.79 -7.85
N GLY A 73 -12.62 -19.56 -8.69
CA GLY A 73 -12.00 -20.58 -9.53
C GLY A 73 -12.92 -21.09 -10.65
N GLN A 74 -14.03 -20.38 -10.92
CA GLN A 74 -15.01 -20.74 -11.94
C GLN A 74 -14.63 -20.19 -13.33
N LEU A 75 -13.60 -19.34 -13.38
CA LEU A 75 -13.10 -18.73 -14.61
C LEU A 75 -11.57 -18.83 -14.65
N GLY A 76 -11.04 -19.44 -15.71
CA GLY A 76 -9.60 -19.51 -15.94
C GLY A 76 -9.03 -18.16 -16.40
N GLU A 77 -7.73 -17.95 -16.18
CA GLU A 77 -7.06 -16.66 -16.46
C GLU A 77 -7.25 -16.19 -17.92
N ALA A 78 -7.09 -17.09 -18.88
CA ALA A 78 -7.25 -16.77 -20.30
C ALA A 78 -8.69 -16.38 -20.67
N GLU A 79 -9.68 -16.98 -20.00
CA GLU A 79 -11.09 -16.68 -20.23
C GLU A 79 -11.51 -15.38 -19.52
N TYR A 80 -10.94 -15.11 -18.35
CA TYR A 80 -11.08 -13.84 -17.65
C TYR A 80 -10.57 -12.67 -18.50
N GLU A 81 -9.35 -12.75 -19.02
CA GLU A 81 -8.78 -11.67 -19.83
C GLU A 81 -9.56 -11.45 -21.13
N LYS A 82 -10.04 -12.52 -21.78
CA LYS A 82 -10.90 -12.40 -22.97
C LYS A 82 -12.20 -11.68 -22.65
N ARG A 83 -12.93 -12.08 -21.60
CA ARG A 83 -14.20 -11.46 -21.21
C ARG A 83 -14.02 -10.03 -20.71
N ARG A 84 -12.89 -9.76 -20.02
CA ARG A 84 -12.51 -8.41 -19.60
C ARG A 84 -12.28 -7.49 -20.80
N ALA A 85 -11.58 -7.96 -21.82
CA ALA A 85 -11.39 -7.23 -23.06
C ALA A 85 -12.71 -6.97 -23.79
N GLU A 86 -13.62 -7.95 -23.83
CA GLU A 86 -14.96 -7.78 -24.42
C GLU A 86 -15.80 -6.73 -23.67
N VAL A 87 -15.77 -6.72 -22.34
CA VAL A 87 -16.49 -5.74 -21.50
C VAL A 87 -15.91 -4.32 -21.68
N LEU A 88 -14.60 -4.19 -21.86
CA LEU A 88 -13.94 -2.90 -22.08
C LEU A 88 -14.05 -2.39 -23.53
N ALA A 89 -14.15 -3.28 -24.51
CA ALA A 89 -14.28 -2.91 -25.93
C ALA A 89 -15.70 -2.52 -26.34
N GLY A 90 -16.72 -2.93 -25.57
CA GLY A 90 -18.13 -2.62 -25.82
C GLY A 90 -18.60 -1.23 -25.35
N HIS A 91 -17.69 -0.35 -24.92
CA HIS A 91 -18.00 0.94 -24.28
C HIS A 91 -17.20 2.11 -24.85
#